data_AF-A0A3S4H7P9-F1
#
_entry.id   AF-A0A3S4H7P9-F1
#
_cell.length_a   1.000
_cell.length_b   1.000
_cell.length_c   1.000
_cell.angle_alpha   90.00
_cell.angle_beta   90.00
_cell.angle_gamma   90.00
#
_symmetry.space_group_name_H-M   'P 1'
#
loop_
_entity.id
_entity.type
_entity.pdbx_description
1 polymer ?
#
loop_
_entity_poly.entity_id
_entity_poly.type
_entity_poly.pdbx_seq_one_letter_code
_entity_poly.pdbx_strand_id
1 'polypeptide(L)'
;MRIGLQLRRPAEEPQSNGNDQLAQLLFNDPNSPRTGAKEPKLTIVSFTDYNCPYCKQFDPLLEKIVHDNPDIQLIVKLLPFKGQSSVNAAKIALSTWRQQPDKFWALHQRLMAKKGYHDDASIAAAQKKTATDSVNIDDKTMDSLKMNLILSQVLNIQAPRRPSSAIRWWPARSLLMSWRDW
;
A
#
# COMPACT_ATOMS: atom_id res chain seq x y z
N MET A 1 -6.87 -48.21 47.73
CA MET A 1 -5.95 -47.27 47.06
C MET A 1 -6.37 -47.11 45.60
N ARG A 2 -7.00 -45.98 45.24
CA ARG A 2 -7.22 -45.60 43.84
C ARG A 2 -6.35 -44.37 43.58
N ILE A 3 -5.30 -44.55 42.80
CA ILE A 3 -4.38 -43.48 42.39
C ILE A 3 -5.09 -42.72 41.26
N GLY A 4 -5.62 -41.53 41.56
CA GLY A 4 -6.18 -40.63 40.57
C GLY A 4 -5.05 -39.95 39.81
N LEU A 5 -4.80 -40.39 38.58
CA LEU A 5 -3.88 -39.72 37.66
C LEU A 5 -4.62 -38.50 37.08
N GLN A 6 -4.49 -37.33 37.71
CA GLN A 6 -4.87 -36.07 37.09
C GLN A 6 -3.93 -35.83 35.90
N LEU A 7 -4.39 -36.13 34.69
CA LEU A 7 -3.78 -35.65 33.47
C LEU A 7 -3.86 -34.12 33.49
N ARG A 8 -2.71 -33.46 33.69
CA ARG A 8 -2.57 -32.02 33.49
C ARG A 8 -2.96 -31.71 32.05
N ARG A 9 -3.95 -30.83 31.85
CA ARG A 9 -4.25 -30.28 30.53
C ARG A 9 -2.98 -29.58 30.01
N PRO A 10 -2.60 -29.76 28.74
CA PRO A 10 -1.52 -28.97 28.16
C PRO A 10 -1.88 -27.48 28.28
N ALA A 11 -0.87 -26.64 28.55
CA ALA A 11 -1.03 -25.20 28.60
C ALA A 11 -1.63 -24.72 27.27
N GLU A 12 -2.72 -23.95 27.33
CA GLU A 12 -3.27 -23.26 26.16
C GLU A 12 -2.18 -22.33 25.60
N GLU A 13 -1.69 -22.63 24.39
CA GLU A 13 -0.91 -21.65 23.63
C GLU A 13 -1.78 -20.41 23.40
N PRO A 14 -1.24 -19.18 23.56
CA PRO A 14 -2.03 -17.97 23.41
C PRO A 14 -2.52 -17.87 21.96
N GLN A 15 -3.79 -18.17 21.74
CA GLN A 15 -4.46 -17.97 20.46
C GLN A 15 -4.59 -16.47 20.23
N SER A 16 -3.70 -15.90 19.40
CA SER A 16 -3.80 -14.50 18.98
C SER A 16 -5.16 -14.29 18.30
N ASN A 17 -5.92 -13.30 18.75
CA ASN A 17 -7.20 -13.01 18.11
C ASN A 17 -6.95 -12.49 16.67
N GLY A 18 -7.92 -12.60 15.76
CA GLY A 18 -7.75 -12.18 14.36
C GLY A 18 -7.38 -10.70 14.18
N ASN A 19 -7.71 -9.85 15.16
CA ASN A 19 -7.35 -8.43 15.16
C ASN A 19 -5.86 -8.23 15.47
N ASP A 20 -5.28 -9.05 16.35
CA ASP A 20 -3.85 -9.02 16.69
C ASP A 20 -3.02 -9.36 15.45
N GLN A 21 -3.43 -10.37 14.69
CA GLN A 21 -2.75 -10.75 13.45
C GLN A 21 -2.84 -9.65 12.38
N LEU A 22 -4.02 -9.03 12.22
CA LEU A 22 -4.19 -7.91 11.31
C LEU A 22 -3.30 -6.71 11.70
N ALA A 23 -3.25 -6.37 12.99
CA ALA A 23 -2.39 -5.32 13.51
C ALA A 23 -0.90 -5.62 13.24
N GLN A 24 -0.46 -6.86 13.44
CA GLN A 24 0.91 -7.28 13.12
C GLN A 24 1.23 -7.08 11.64
N LEU A 25 0.32 -7.45 10.73
CA LEU A 25 0.52 -7.27 9.29
C LEU A 25 0.54 -5.80 8.86
N LEU A 26 -0.21 -4.93 9.54
CA LEU A 26 -0.24 -3.50 9.24
C LEU A 26 0.99 -2.76 9.77
N PHE A 27 1.35 -2.97 11.03
CA PHE A 27 2.33 -2.13 11.74
C PHE A 27 3.72 -2.78 11.84
N ASN A 28 3.78 -4.11 11.86
CA ASN A 28 5.00 -4.86 12.20
C ASN A 28 5.58 -5.69 11.04
N ASP A 29 5.06 -5.53 9.81
CA ASP A 29 5.64 -6.20 8.64
C ASP A 29 7.00 -5.57 8.25
N PRO A 30 8.13 -6.30 8.36
CA PRO A 30 9.44 -5.78 8.01
C PRO A 30 9.60 -5.50 6.51
N ASN A 31 8.77 -6.10 5.65
CA ASN A 31 8.81 -5.88 4.21
C ASN A 31 8.06 -4.62 3.76
N SER A 32 7.40 -3.93 4.69
CA SER A 32 6.74 -2.66 4.43
C SER A 32 7.67 -1.48 4.70
N PRO A 33 7.91 -0.62 3.68
CA PRO A 33 8.75 0.56 3.83
C PRO A 33 8.28 1.47 4.95
N ARG A 34 9.22 1.95 5.76
CA ARG A 34 8.93 2.80 6.92
C ARG A 34 9.98 3.88 7.17
N THR A 35 9.54 5.00 7.74
CA THR A 35 10.39 6.13 8.14
C THR A 35 9.78 6.87 9.34
N GLY A 36 10.57 7.74 9.97
CA GLY A 36 10.20 8.45 11.19
C GLY A 36 10.62 7.72 12.46
N ALA A 37 9.83 7.88 13.52
CA ALA A 37 10.12 7.36 14.85
C ALA A 37 10.31 5.83 14.86
N LYS A 38 11.28 5.33 15.64
CA LYS A 38 11.41 3.89 15.93
C LYS A 38 10.41 3.42 16.98
N GLU A 39 10.07 4.29 17.92
CA GLU A 39 9.07 4.10 18.97
C GLU A 39 7.99 5.19 18.83
N PRO A 40 7.12 5.09 17.79
CA PRO A 40 6.13 6.12 17.51
C PRO A 40 5.03 6.18 18.57
N LYS A 41 4.56 7.38 18.90
CA LYS A 41 3.27 7.58 19.59
C LYS A 41 2.08 7.43 18.63
N LEU A 42 2.32 7.69 17.34
CA LEU A 42 1.34 7.55 16.27
C LEU A 42 2.01 6.96 15.02
N THR A 43 1.38 5.92 14.47
CA THR A 43 1.80 5.31 13.20
C THR A 43 0.75 5.56 12.13
N ILE A 44 1.18 6.18 11.03
CA ILE A 44 0.36 6.37 9.83
C ILE A 44 0.68 5.25 8.84
N VAL A 45 -0.35 4.52 8.38
CA VAL A 45 -0.22 3.53 7.32
C VAL A 45 -0.82 4.11 6.04
N SER A 46 0.03 4.41 5.06
CA SER A 46 -0.37 4.98 3.77
C SER A 46 -0.49 3.89 2.72
N PHE A 47 -1.73 3.59 2.31
CA PHE A 47 -2.02 2.75 1.15
C PHE A 47 -1.96 3.61 -0.12
N THR A 48 -1.01 3.33 -1.00
CA THR A 48 -0.66 4.27 -2.08
C THR A 48 -0.31 3.59 -3.40
N ASP A 49 -0.52 4.29 -4.50
CA ASP A 49 -0.25 3.84 -5.87
C ASP A 49 0.54 4.91 -6.62
N TYR A 50 1.68 4.52 -7.22
CA TYR A 50 2.57 5.43 -7.96
C TYR A 50 1.96 6.07 -9.20
N ASN A 51 0.81 5.61 -9.69
CA ASN A 51 0.07 6.19 -10.80
C ASN A 51 -1.15 7.00 -10.35
N CYS A 52 -1.46 7.06 -9.05
CA CYS A 52 -2.63 7.75 -8.55
C CYS A 52 -2.37 9.26 -8.38
N PRO A 53 -3.11 10.15 -9.08
CA PRO A 53 -2.87 11.58 -8.98
C PRO A 53 -3.00 12.14 -7.56
N TYR A 54 -3.98 11.67 -6.78
CA TYR A 54 -4.18 12.09 -5.40
C TYR A 54 -3.08 11.57 -4.48
N CYS A 55 -2.62 10.32 -4.67
CA CYS A 55 -1.47 9.79 -3.94
C CYS A 55 -0.23 10.67 -4.17
N LYS A 56 0.05 11.04 -5.42
CA LYS A 56 1.19 11.92 -5.75
C LYS A 56 1.10 13.30 -5.10
N GLN A 57 -0.11 13.82 -4.87
CA GLN A 57 -0.31 15.09 -4.19
C GLN A 57 -0.18 14.97 -2.66
N PHE A 58 -0.64 13.85 -2.11
CA PHE A 58 -0.70 13.63 -0.66
C PHE A 58 0.62 13.13 -0.07
N ASP A 59 1.38 12.37 -0.84
CA ASP A 59 2.63 11.74 -0.39
C ASP A 59 3.67 12.73 0.16
N PRO A 60 3.98 13.87 -0.50
CA PRO A 60 4.88 14.87 0.05
C PRO A 60 4.37 15.52 1.35
N LEU A 61 3.04 15.57 1.55
CA LEU A 61 2.44 16.12 2.77
C LEU A 61 2.63 15.15 3.94
N LEU A 62 2.51 13.85 3.71
CA LEU A 62 2.80 12.83 4.73
C LEU A 62 4.27 12.86 5.13
N GLU A 63 5.18 12.92 4.16
CA GLU A 63 6.61 13.03 4.44
C GLU A 63 6.92 14.29 5.26
N LYS A 64 6.30 15.43 4.92
CA LYS A 64 6.42 16.67 5.70
C LYS A 64 5.90 16.51 7.14
N ILE A 65 4.75 15.87 7.33
CA ILE A 65 4.19 15.62 8.67
C ILE A 65 5.17 14.80 9.51
N VAL A 66 5.74 13.74 8.97
CA VAL A 66 6.72 12.90 9.68
C VAL A 66 8.00 13.67 9.99
N HIS A 67 8.48 14.48 9.04
CA HIS A 67 9.66 15.32 9.23
C HIS A 67 9.46 16.35 10.36
N ASP A 68 8.30 16.99 10.41
CA ASP A 68 8.01 18.04 11.37
C ASP A 68 7.60 17.49 12.75
N ASN A 69 7.33 16.18 12.88
CA ASN A 69 6.84 15.55 14.10
C ASN A 69 7.65 14.26 14.43
N PRO A 70 8.66 14.33 15.31
CA PRO A 70 9.57 13.21 15.56
C PRO A 70 8.93 12.01 16.28
N ASP A 71 7.71 12.16 16.79
CA ASP A 71 6.93 11.09 17.45
C ASP A 71 6.11 10.24 16.46
N ILE A 72 6.11 10.58 15.17
CA ILE A 72 5.30 9.91 14.13
C ILE A 72 6.15 8.95 13.31
N GLN A 73 5.58 7.78 13.00
CA GLN A 73 6.10 6.84 12.00
C GLN A 73 5.15 6.78 10.80
N LEU A 74 5.72 6.69 9.60
CA LEU A 74 4.99 6.41 8.38
C LEU A 74 5.37 5.04 7.85
N ILE A 75 4.37 4.23 7.53
CA ILE A 75 4.49 2.94 6.85
C ILE A 75 3.78 3.04 5.50
N VAL A 76 4.43 2.57 4.44
CA VAL A 76 3.88 2.59 3.08
C VAL A 76 3.42 1.19 2.66
N LYS A 77 2.17 1.09 2.19
CA LYS A 77 1.57 -0.13 1.64
C LYS A 77 1.26 0.10 0.17
N LEU A 78 2.10 -0.41 -0.72
CA LEU A 78 1.98 -0.19 -2.16
C LEU A 78 0.84 -1.03 -2.75
N LEU A 79 -0.10 -0.36 -3.43
CA LEU A 79 -1.25 -0.93 -4.11
C LEU A 79 -1.16 -0.67 -5.61
N PRO A 80 -1.18 -1.70 -6.47
CA PRO A 80 -1.06 -1.53 -7.91
C PRO A 80 -2.44 -1.46 -8.61
N PHE A 81 -3.32 -0.56 -8.18
CA PHE A 81 -4.70 -0.49 -8.69
C PHE A 81 -4.82 0.12 -10.09
N LYS A 82 -3.83 0.88 -10.55
CA LYS A 82 -3.91 1.64 -11.80
C LYS A 82 -3.24 0.96 -12.99
N GLY A 83 -3.12 -0.36 -12.96
CA GLY A 83 -2.67 -1.19 -14.08
C GLY A 83 -1.20 -1.60 -14.01
N GLN A 84 -0.71 -2.20 -15.10
CA GLN A 84 0.56 -2.92 -15.13
C GLN A 84 1.78 -2.06 -14.73
N SER A 85 1.83 -0.79 -15.10
CA SER A 85 2.96 0.05 -14.69
C SER A 85 2.97 0.36 -13.19
N SER A 86 1.81 0.34 -12.53
CA SER A 86 1.70 0.43 -11.07
C SER A 86 2.25 -0.82 -10.41
N VAL A 87 1.96 -2.00 -10.99
CA VAL A 87 2.53 -3.28 -10.59
C VAL A 87 4.06 -3.24 -10.72
N ASN A 88 4.59 -2.81 -11.87
CA ASN A 88 6.02 -2.77 -12.14
C ASN A 88 6.74 -1.81 -11.17
N ALA A 89 6.21 -0.60 -10.99
CA ALA A 89 6.79 0.39 -10.07
C ALA A 89 6.74 -0.10 -8.61
N ALA A 90 5.64 -0.73 -8.19
CA ALA A 90 5.51 -1.27 -6.84
C ALA A 90 6.51 -2.40 -6.56
N LYS A 91 6.70 -3.33 -7.51
CA LYS A 91 7.71 -4.40 -7.39
C LYS A 91 9.10 -3.82 -7.18
N ILE A 92 9.51 -2.90 -8.05
CA ILE A 92 10.83 -2.27 -7.98
C ILE A 92 11.04 -1.53 -6.65
N ALA A 93 10.03 -0.80 -6.18
CA ALA A 93 10.12 -0.11 -4.90
C ALA A 93 10.21 -1.09 -3.71
N LEU A 94 9.39 -2.14 -3.68
CA LEU A 94 9.45 -3.15 -2.60
C LEU A 94 10.76 -3.95 -2.63
N SER A 95 11.27 -4.32 -3.81
CA SER A 95 12.58 -4.95 -3.94
C SER A 95 13.70 -4.02 -3.46
N THR A 96 13.61 -2.73 -3.77
CA THR A 96 14.55 -1.71 -3.26
C THR A 96 14.49 -1.63 -1.74
N TRP A 97 13.31 -1.57 -1.13
CA TRP A 97 13.20 -1.59 0.34
C TRP A 97 13.87 -2.81 0.97
N ARG A 98 13.66 -3.98 0.37
CA ARG A 98 14.20 -5.23 0.92
C ARG A 98 15.71 -5.40 0.76
N GLN A 99 16.30 -4.87 -0.32
CA GLN A 99 17.70 -5.10 -0.67
C GLN A 99 18.59 -3.89 -0.40
N GLN A 100 18.03 -2.69 -0.50
CA GLN A 100 18.71 -1.40 -0.41
C GLN A 100 17.79 -0.37 0.31
N PRO A 101 17.40 -0.63 1.58
CA PRO A 101 16.40 0.17 2.30
C PRO A 101 16.79 1.66 2.42
N ASP A 102 18.09 1.96 2.45
CA ASP A 102 18.66 3.30 2.47
C ASP A 102 18.32 4.12 1.20
N LYS A 103 18.08 3.46 0.07
CA LYS A 103 17.75 4.10 -1.21
C LYS A 103 16.27 4.14 -1.52
N PHE A 104 15.44 3.44 -0.74
CA PHE A 104 14.00 3.34 -1.01
C PHE A 104 13.34 4.71 -1.11
N TRP A 105 13.60 5.62 -0.16
CA TRP A 105 12.89 6.90 -0.10
C TRP A 105 13.23 7.81 -1.29
N ALA A 106 14.49 7.83 -1.72
CA ALA A 106 14.87 8.57 -2.92
C ALA A 106 14.14 8.05 -4.18
N LEU A 107 14.00 6.71 -4.30
CA LEU A 107 13.24 6.09 -5.39
C LEU A 107 11.74 6.35 -5.27
N HIS A 108 11.18 6.21 -4.08
CA HIS A 108 9.77 6.45 -3.78
C HIS A 108 9.34 7.86 -4.17
N GLN A 109 10.07 8.86 -3.68
CA GLN A 109 9.86 10.28 -4.02
C GLN A 109 9.96 10.51 -5.53
N ARG A 110 10.95 9.88 -6.19
CA ARG A 110 11.13 10.05 -7.64
C ARG A 110 9.97 9.48 -8.45
N LEU A 111 9.45 8.33 -8.05
CA LEU A 111 8.28 7.71 -8.65
C LEU A 111 7.02 8.56 -8.39
N MET A 112 6.80 9.00 -7.15
CA MET A 112 5.67 9.87 -6.80
C MET A 112 5.69 11.19 -7.55
N ALA A 113 6.85 11.85 -7.65
CA ALA A 113 7.00 13.13 -8.33
C ALA A 113 6.80 13.07 -9.86
N LYS A 114 6.82 11.88 -10.49
CA LYS A 114 6.61 11.77 -11.93
C LYS A 114 5.21 12.25 -12.31
N LYS A 115 5.12 13.18 -13.26
CA LYS A 115 3.85 13.59 -13.88
C LYS A 115 3.32 12.49 -14.82
N GLY A 116 2.02 12.26 -14.78
CA GLY A 116 1.34 11.24 -15.58
C GLY A 116 1.63 9.80 -15.15
N TYR A 117 1.17 8.84 -15.95
CA TYR A 117 1.36 7.42 -15.70
C TYR A 117 2.81 6.99 -15.93
N HIS A 118 3.29 6.02 -15.17
CA HIS A 118 4.53 5.30 -15.39
C HIS A 118 4.42 4.34 -16.58
N ASP A 119 5.60 4.02 -17.09
CA ASP A 119 5.93 3.00 -18.08
C ASP A 119 7.32 2.43 -17.71
N ASP A 120 7.76 1.39 -18.40
CA ASP A 120 9.02 0.73 -18.06
C ASP A 120 10.24 1.67 -18.22
N ALA A 121 10.20 2.55 -19.22
CA ALA A 121 11.27 3.53 -19.46
C ALA A 121 11.42 4.54 -18.31
N SER A 122 10.30 5.08 -17.81
CA SER A 122 10.31 6.04 -16.71
C SER A 122 10.64 5.40 -15.36
N ILE A 123 10.27 4.13 -15.16
CA ILE A 123 10.67 3.35 -13.97
C ILE A 123 12.19 3.11 -14.02
N ALA A 124 12.73 2.64 -15.15
CA ALA A 124 14.17 2.45 -15.32
C ALA A 124 14.96 3.75 -15.17
N ALA A 125 14.43 4.87 -15.67
CA ALA A 125 15.03 6.18 -15.49
C ALA A 125 15.04 6.63 -14.01
N ALA A 126 13.98 6.31 -13.26
CA ALA A 126 13.95 6.55 -11.82
C ALA A 126 15.03 5.72 -11.10
N GLN A 127 15.12 4.42 -11.41
CA GLN A 127 16.13 3.54 -10.81
C GLN A 127 17.56 4.00 -11.07
N LYS A 128 17.89 4.36 -12.31
CA LYS A 128 19.21 4.90 -12.66
C LYS A 128 19.52 6.17 -11.88
N LYS A 129 18.54 7.06 -11.71
CA LYS A 129 18.73 8.32 -11.00
C LYS A 129 18.98 8.11 -9.50
N THR A 130 18.47 7.02 -8.94
CA THR A 130 18.55 6.69 -7.51
C THR A 130 19.55 5.57 -7.23
N ALA A 131 20.29 5.11 -8.24
CA ALA A 131 21.23 3.99 -8.17
C ALA A 131 20.60 2.70 -7.59
N THR A 132 19.40 2.35 -8.05
CA THR A 132 18.61 1.16 -7.66
C THR A 132 18.31 0.24 -8.85
N ASP A 133 19.05 0.36 -9.94
CA ASP A 133 18.93 -0.47 -11.15
C ASP A 133 19.46 -1.90 -10.96
N SER A 134 20.21 -2.15 -9.89
CA SER A 134 20.74 -3.48 -9.54
C SER A 134 19.79 -4.35 -8.71
N VAL A 135 18.58 -3.88 -8.40
CA VAL A 135 17.64 -4.62 -7.53
C VAL A 135 16.99 -5.76 -8.28
N ASN A 136 16.91 -6.93 -7.65
CA ASN A 136 16.29 -8.11 -8.23
C ASN A 136 14.85 -8.28 -7.72
N ILE A 137 13.90 -8.59 -8.61
CA ILE A 137 12.54 -8.93 -8.20
C ILE A 137 12.51 -10.43 -7.88
N ASP A 138 12.08 -10.76 -6.66
CA ASP A 138 11.96 -12.13 -6.16
C ASP A 138 10.53 -12.46 -5.66
N ASP A 139 10.29 -13.72 -5.30
CA ASP A 139 8.97 -14.18 -4.83
C ASP A 139 8.48 -13.41 -3.59
N LYS A 140 9.40 -13.06 -2.68
CA LYS A 140 9.09 -12.27 -1.48
C LYS A 140 8.54 -10.88 -1.80
N THR A 141 9.01 -10.27 -2.89
CA THR A 141 8.48 -9.01 -3.40
C THR A 141 7.03 -9.19 -3.85
N MET A 142 6.73 -10.27 -4.55
CA MET A 142 5.38 -10.59 -5.00
C MET A 142 4.43 -10.87 -3.83
N ASP A 143 4.91 -11.60 -2.83
CA ASP A 143 4.12 -11.92 -1.64
C ASP A 143 3.78 -10.66 -0.84
N SER A 144 4.73 -9.73 -0.70
CA SER A 144 4.49 -8.43 -0.07
C SER A 144 3.40 -7.63 -0.81
N LEU A 145 3.45 -7.62 -2.14
CA LEU A 145 2.46 -6.92 -2.97
C LEU A 145 1.06 -7.57 -2.86
N LYS A 146 0.99 -8.90 -2.87
CA LYS A 146 -0.26 -9.65 -2.66
C LYS A 146 -0.82 -9.41 -1.27
N MET A 147 0.03 -9.37 -0.24
CA MET A 147 -0.42 -9.10 1.12
C MET A 147 -0.98 -7.68 1.27
N ASN A 148 -0.37 -6.68 0.65
CA ASN A 148 -0.94 -5.33 0.64
C ASN A 148 -2.33 -5.29 -0.02
N LEU A 149 -2.52 -6.04 -1.10
CA LEU A 149 -3.83 -6.18 -1.75
C LEU A 149 -4.86 -6.86 -0.83
N ILE A 150 -4.49 -7.96 -0.17
CA ILE A 150 -5.39 -8.65 0.79
C ILE A 150 -5.75 -7.72 1.94
N LEU A 151 -4.77 -7.01 2.52
CA LEU A 151 -5.02 -6.02 3.58
C LEU A 151 -5.98 -4.92 3.11
N SER A 152 -5.81 -4.42 1.88
CA SER A 152 -6.73 -3.43 1.33
C SER A 152 -8.17 -3.96 1.21
N GLN A 153 -8.34 -5.23 0.85
CA GLN A 153 -9.67 -5.86 0.77
C GLN A 153 -10.30 -6.05 2.15
N VAL A 154 -9.53 -6.56 3.11
CA VAL A 154 -9.97 -6.77 4.50
C VAL A 154 -10.38 -5.46 5.15
N LEU A 155 -9.65 -4.38 4.89
CA LEU A 155 -9.93 -3.04 5.42
C LEU A 155 -10.91 -2.23 4.55
N ASN A 156 -11.45 -2.82 3.48
CA ASN A 156 -12.37 -2.17 2.53
C ASN A 156 -11.78 -0.89 1.89
N ILE A 157 -10.46 -0.84 1.68
CA ILE A 157 -9.75 0.20 0.96
C ILE A 157 -9.87 -0.09 -0.53
N GLN A 158 -10.81 0.60 -1.19
CA GLN A 158 -11.08 0.41 -2.60
C GLN A 158 -10.45 1.53 -3.42
N ALA A 159 -9.91 1.19 -4.60
CA ALA A 159 -9.69 2.20 -5.63
C ALA A 159 -11.03 2.91 -5.90
N PRO A 160 -11.02 4.23 -6.15
CA PRO A 160 -12.22 4.90 -6.64
C PRO A 160 -12.70 4.14 -7.87
N ARG A 161 -13.88 3.50 -7.78
CA ARG A 161 -14.48 2.89 -8.96
C ARG A 161 -14.61 4.02 -9.97
N ARG A 162 -14.05 3.85 -11.18
CA ARG A 162 -14.56 4.66 -12.29
C ARG A 162 -16.06 4.44 -12.27
N PRO A 163 -16.90 5.50 -12.26
CA PRO A 163 -18.32 5.28 -12.37
C PRO A 163 -18.53 4.46 -13.64
N SER A 164 -18.95 3.21 -13.48
CA SER A 164 -19.53 2.43 -14.55
C SER A 164 -20.70 3.29 -15.02
N SER A 165 -20.59 3.84 -16.21
CA SER A 165 -21.59 4.67 -16.89
C SER A 165 -23.04 4.29 -16.53
N ALA A 166 -23.60 4.87 -15.45
CA ALA A 166 -24.98 4.62 -14.99
C ALA A 166 -25.41 5.49 -13.79
N ILE A 167 -24.85 6.69 -13.59
CA ILE A 167 -25.50 7.70 -12.73
C ILE A 167 -25.68 8.94 -13.58
N ARG A 168 -26.71 8.87 -14.42
CA ARG A 168 -27.36 10.04 -15.01
C ARG A 168 -27.91 10.82 -13.82
N TRP A 169 -27.32 11.98 -13.55
CA TRP A 169 -27.92 12.98 -12.69
C TRP A 169 -29.33 13.28 -13.22
N TRP A 170 -30.33 12.79 -12.52
CA TRP A 170 -31.65 13.42 -12.47
C TRP A 170 -31.79 13.94 -11.05
N PRO A 171 -32.16 15.22 -10.92
CA PRO A 171 -33.59 15.43 -10.72
C PRO A 171 -34.17 16.60 -11.52
N ALA A 172 -35.50 16.49 -11.66
CA ALA A 172 -36.47 17.54 -11.90
C ALA A 172 -36.89 17.85 -13.35
N ARG A 173 -38.10 17.34 -13.63
CA ARG A 173 -39.20 17.96 -14.37
C ARG A 173 -39.20 17.82 -15.90
N SER A 174 -40.15 16.97 -16.31
CA SER A 174 -41.10 17.23 -17.39
C SER A 174 -40.51 17.44 -18.78
N LEU A 175 -40.46 16.38 -19.59
CA LEU A 175 -41.07 16.35 -20.93
C LEU A 175 -40.84 14.97 -21.55
N LEU A 176 -41.96 14.27 -21.77
CA LEU A 176 -42.07 13.19 -22.74
C LEU A 176 -41.74 13.76 -24.12
N MET A 177 -40.67 13.29 -24.76
CA MET A 177 -40.59 13.28 -26.22
C MET A 177 -39.55 12.27 -26.70
N SER A 178 -40.08 11.22 -27.32
CA SER A 178 -39.40 10.25 -28.18
C SER A 178 -38.71 10.95 -29.35
N TRP A 179 -37.43 10.67 -29.59
CA TRP A 179 -36.79 10.94 -30.87
C TRP A 179 -35.86 9.77 -31.24
N ARG A 180 -36.37 8.97 -32.18
CA ARG A 180 -35.63 8.20 -33.17
C ARG A 180 -34.86 9.17 -34.09
N ASP A 181 -33.72 8.68 -34.58
CA ASP A 181 -33.01 9.10 -35.80
C ASP A 181 -32.44 10.53 -35.84
N TRP A 182 -31.17 10.68 -35.44
CA TRP A 182 -30.09 11.41 -36.14
C TRP A 182 -28.74 10.76 -35.81
#